data_AF-A0AAV9KP31-F1
#
_entry.id   AF-A0AAV9KP31-F1
#
_cell.length_a   1.000
_cell.length_b   1.000
_cell.length_c   1.000
_cell.angle_alpha   90.00
_cell.angle_beta   90.00
_cell.angle_gamma   90.00
#
_symmetry.space_group_name_H-M   'P 1'
#
loop_
_entity.id
_entity.type
_entity.pdbx_description
1 polymer ?
#
loop_
_entity_poly.entity_id
_entity_poly.type
_entity_poly.pdbx_seq_one_letter_code
_entity_poly.pdbx_strand_id
1 'polypeptide(L)'
;MECRHCFSCIFLLFSFFISASTSAYLSDVIFVNEGLTGRNLLQAKKPCPISFEFQNYTVVTTQCRGPQYPAKQCCEALAQFACPYSEYVNDLTTDCASTMFSYINLHGKYPPGLFASECNGDKNGLPCPDSAQSESANANNSHMSCRLSPILMIATAIMGFLLLLL
;
A
#
# COMPACT_ATOMS: atom_id res chain seq x y z
N MET A 1 -23.23 -6.64 21.70
CA MET A 1 -22.47 -5.68 20.87
C MET A 1 -23.04 -4.31 21.20
N GLU A 2 -22.70 -3.73 22.36
CA GLU A 2 -23.39 -2.50 22.84
C GLU A 2 -22.43 -1.43 23.38
N CYS A 3 -21.11 -1.57 23.15
CA CYS A 3 -20.11 -0.60 23.60
C CYS A 3 -19.47 0.21 22.44
N ARG A 4 -20.02 0.12 21.23
CA ARG A 4 -19.58 0.92 20.06
C ARG A 4 -20.54 2.06 19.72
N HIS A 5 -21.80 1.97 20.17
CA HIS A 5 -22.83 2.98 19.90
C HIS A 5 -22.76 4.22 20.82
N CYS A 6 -22.33 4.09 22.08
CA CYS A 6 -22.19 5.26 22.97
C CYS A 6 -21.02 6.18 22.60
N PHE A 7 -19.87 5.61 22.19
CA PHE A 7 -18.69 6.42 21.84
C PHE A 7 -18.91 7.21 20.54
N SER A 8 -19.70 6.64 19.61
CA SER A 8 -20.09 7.30 18.37
C SER A 8 -21.04 8.49 18.60
N CYS A 9 -21.93 8.42 19.60
CA CYS A 9 -22.86 9.51 19.91
C CYS A 9 -22.16 10.72 20.55
N ILE A 10 -21.12 10.51 21.35
CA ILE A 10 -20.36 11.60 22.00
C ILE A 10 -19.49 12.36 20.98
N PHE A 11 -18.87 11.65 20.03
CA PHE A 11 -18.07 12.28 18.97
C PHE A 11 -18.93 13.14 18.02
N LEU A 12 -20.13 12.67 17.66
CA LEU A 12 -21.05 13.41 16.78
C LEU A 12 -21.57 14.71 17.41
N LEU A 13 -21.76 14.74 18.74
CA LEU A 13 -22.16 15.95 19.45
C LEU A 13 -21.04 17.00 19.53
N PHE A 14 -19.77 16.57 19.51
CA PHE A 14 -18.61 17.47 19.52
C PHE A 14 -18.34 18.11 18.15
N SER A 15 -18.67 17.42 17.05
CA SER A 15 -18.55 17.96 15.68
C SER A 15 -19.59 19.05 15.37
N PHE A 16 -20.67 19.13 16.14
CA PHE A 16 -21.75 20.10 15.92
C PHE A 16 -21.43 21.53 16.45
N PHE A 17 -20.31 21.71 17.17
CA PHE A 17 -19.95 23.00 17.80
C PHE A 17 -18.85 23.81 17.08
N ILE A 18 -18.36 23.38 15.90
CA ILE A 18 -17.33 24.12 15.13
C ILE A 18 -17.90 24.69 13.82
N SER A 19 -19.10 25.28 13.87
CA SER A 19 -19.66 26.00 12.71
C SER A 19 -20.24 27.34 13.13
N ALA A 20 -19.38 28.35 13.13
CA ALA A 20 -19.65 29.76 12.91
C ALA A 20 -18.28 30.45 12.73
N SER A 21 -17.99 31.35 11.79
CA SER A 21 -18.64 31.93 10.62
C SER A 21 -17.59 32.79 9.88
N THR A 22 -17.91 33.23 8.65
CA THR A 22 -17.31 34.37 7.87
C THR A 22 -16.03 34.08 7.08
N SER A 23 -15.79 34.59 5.87
CA SER A 23 -16.59 35.20 4.79
C SER A 23 -15.70 35.27 3.53
N ALA A 24 -16.33 35.38 2.36
CA ALA A 24 -15.76 35.30 1.01
C ALA A 24 -14.52 36.16 0.70
N TYR A 25 -13.67 35.65 -0.20
CA TYR A 25 -13.03 36.48 -1.23
C TYR A 25 -12.79 35.68 -2.52
N LEU A 26 -13.53 36.05 -3.57
CA LEU A 26 -13.24 35.69 -4.96
C LEU A 26 -12.17 36.65 -5.47
N SER A 27 -11.05 36.13 -5.98
CA SER A 27 -10.18 36.90 -6.86
C SER A 27 -10.13 36.20 -8.21
N ASP A 28 -10.75 36.88 -9.16
CA ASP A 28 -10.74 36.64 -10.60
C ASP A 28 -9.30 36.64 -11.11
N VAL A 29 -8.79 35.48 -11.51
CA VAL A 29 -7.54 35.37 -12.27
C VAL A 29 -7.85 34.61 -13.55
N ILE A 30 -8.29 35.38 -14.54
CA ILE A 30 -7.96 35.31 -15.96
C ILE A 30 -7.66 33.90 -16.47
N PHE A 31 -8.66 33.30 -17.11
CA PHE A 31 -8.52 32.11 -17.94
C PHE A 31 -7.71 32.47 -19.21
N VAL A 32 -6.38 32.37 -19.13
CA VAL A 32 -5.54 32.25 -20.33
C VAL A 32 -5.72 30.81 -20.84
N ASN A 33 -6.48 30.68 -21.92
CA ASN A 33 -6.56 29.45 -22.71
C ASN A 33 -5.21 29.24 -23.44
N GLU A 34 -4.23 28.70 -22.73
CA GLU A 34 -3.01 28.16 -23.34
C GLU A 34 -2.90 26.66 -23.04
N GLY A 35 -3.22 25.88 -24.07
CA GLY A 35 -2.68 24.55 -24.27
C GLY A 35 -3.24 23.48 -23.34
N LEU A 36 -4.07 22.61 -23.92
CA LEU A 36 -4.20 21.20 -23.54
C LEU A 36 -2.85 20.47 -23.69
N THR A 37 -1.81 20.92 -22.98
CA THR A 37 -0.68 20.07 -22.65
C THR A 37 -1.02 19.47 -21.29
N GLY A 38 -1.76 18.38 -21.33
CA GLY A 38 -1.81 17.42 -20.24
C GLY A 38 -0.41 16.85 -20.03
N ARG A 39 0.49 17.65 -19.44
CA ARG A 39 1.67 17.14 -18.78
C ARG A 39 1.13 16.31 -17.63
N ASN A 40 0.96 15.01 -17.88
CA ASN A 40 1.07 14.06 -16.78
C ASN A 40 2.39 14.43 -16.11
N LEU A 41 2.33 15.09 -14.96
CA LEU A 41 3.50 15.19 -14.11
C LEU A 41 3.98 13.74 -14.01
N LEU A 42 5.26 13.48 -14.30
CA LEU A 42 5.92 12.34 -13.69
C LEU A 42 5.65 12.53 -12.20
N GLN A 43 4.62 11.87 -11.68
CA GLN A 43 4.32 11.93 -10.28
C GLN A 43 5.58 11.42 -9.63
N ALA A 44 6.32 12.33 -9.00
CA ALA A 44 7.60 12.03 -8.39
C ALA A 44 7.31 11.07 -7.24
N LYS A 45 7.40 9.77 -7.57
CA LYS A 45 7.25 8.69 -6.62
C LYS A 45 8.46 8.71 -5.69
N LYS A 46 8.25 8.28 -4.46
CA LYS A 46 9.35 8.11 -3.51
C LYS A 46 10.29 7.02 -4.04
N PRO A 47 11.61 7.15 -3.82
CA PRO A 47 12.54 6.11 -4.20
C PRO A 47 12.25 4.83 -3.41
N CYS A 48 12.44 3.68 -4.06
CA CYS A 48 12.26 2.38 -3.45
C CYS A 48 13.26 2.17 -2.29
N PRO A 49 12.80 1.75 -1.08
CA PRO A 49 13.69 1.55 0.06
C PRO A 49 14.58 0.29 -0.06
N ILE A 50 14.29 -0.59 -1.03
CA ILE A 50 15.06 -1.80 -1.32
C ILE A 50 15.76 -1.68 -2.67
N SER A 51 16.93 -2.30 -2.81
CA SER A 51 17.67 -2.32 -4.08
C SER A 51 17.29 -3.54 -4.91
N PHE A 52 16.71 -3.31 -6.08
CA PHE A 52 16.49 -4.35 -7.07
C PHE A 52 17.76 -4.68 -7.88
N GLU A 53 18.77 -3.81 -7.89
CA GLU A 53 19.98 -3.99 -8.71
C GLU A 53 20.71 -5.32 -8.44
N PHE A 54 20.74 -5.76 -7.18
CA PHE A 54 21.53 -6.90 -6.73
C PHE A 54 20.71 -8.18 -6.51
N GLN A 55 19.47 -8.21 -7.01
CA GLN A 55 18.57 -9.36 -6.81
C GLN A 55 18.90 -10.50 -7.78
N ASN A 56 18.48 -11.71 -7.42
CA ASN A 56 18.68 -12.88 -8.27
C ASN A 56 17.58 -13.01 -9.33
N TYR A 57 17.90 -12.65 -10.57
CA TYR A 57 17.00 -12.71 -11.73
C TYR A 57 16.95 -14.08 -12.42
N THR A 58 17.66 -15.09 -11.91
CA THR A 58 17.75 -16.42 -12.56
C THR A 58 16.38 -17.07 -12.70
N VAL A 59 15.50 -16.93 -11.72
CA VAL A 59 14.15 -17.53 -11.78
C VAL A 59 13.35 -17.04 -12.99
N VAL A 60 13.35 -15.72 -13.24
CA VAL A 60 12.65 -15.12 -14.38
C VAL A 60 13.36 -15.47 -15.68
N THR A 61 14.68 -15.26 -15.75
CA THR A 61 15.47 -15.42 -16.98
C THR A 61 15.60 -16.87 -17.47
N THR A 62 15.50 -17.84 -16.56
CA THR A 62 15.58 -19.27 -16.93
C THR A 62 14.24 -19.84 -17.35
N GLN A 63 13.14 -19.42 -16.74
CA GLN A 63 11.80 -19.98 -16.98
C GLN A 63 11.03 -19.21 -18.06
N CYS A 64 11.15 -17.88 -18.11
CA CYS A 64 10.50 -17.05 -19.13
C CYS A 64 11.44 -16.81 -20.30
N ARG A 65 11.31 -17.59 -21.39
CA ARG A 65 12.19 -17.50 -22.57
C ARG A 65 11.43 -17.12 -23.83
N GLY A 66 12.08 -16.27 -24.64
CA GLY A 66 11.63 -15.94 -25.98
C GLY A 66 11.93 -17.05 -27.00
N PRO A 67 11.37 -16.94 -28.21
CA PRO A 67 10.61 -15.80 -28.72
C PRO A 67 9.11 -15.83 -28.39
N GLN A 68 8.54 -16.99 -28.03
CA GLN A 68 7.11 -17.13 -27.77
C GLN A 68 6.66 -16.60 -26.40
N TYR A 69 7.55 -16.49 -25.42
CA TYR A 69 7.24 -16.04 -24.05
C TYR A 69 5.94 -16.66 -23.48
N PRO A 70 5.93 -17.98 -23.23
CA PRO A 70 4.73 -18.67 -22.80
C PRO A 70 4.17 -18.08 -21.49
N ALA A 71 2.97 -17.48 -21.58
CA ALA A 71 2.35 -16.70 -20.51
C ALA A 71 2.41 -17.40 -19.14
N LYS A 72 1.96 -18.65 -19.05
CA LYS A 72 1.94 -19.41 -17.79
C LYS A 72 3.31 -19.45 -17.11
N GLN A 73 4.36 -19.81 -17.86
CA GLN A 73 5.73 -19.92 -17.32
C GLN A 73 6.28 -18.55 -16.94
N CYS A 74 6.02 -17.53 -17.76
CA CYS A 74 6.47 -16.16 -17.50
C CYS A 74 5.79 -15.55 -16.26
N CYS A 75 4.50 -15.78 -16.07
CA CYS A 75 3.75 -15.25 -14.94
C CYS A 75 4.05 -16.00 -13.64
N GLU A 76 4.23 -17.32 -13.69
CA GLU A 76 4.70 -18.10 -12.54
C GLU A 76 6.10 -17.66 -12.11
N ALA A 77 7.03 -17.47 -13.06
CA ALA A 77 8.38 -17.02 -12.75
C ALA A 77 8.41 -15.58 -12.21
N LEU A 78 7.57 -14.69 -12.75
CA LEU A 78 7.39 -13.33 -12.23
C LEU A 78 6.85 -13.35 -10.80
N ALA A 79 5.83 -14.17 -10.53
CA ALA A 79 5.28 -14.30 -9.18
C ALA A 79 6.33 -14.83 -8.21
N GLN A 80 7.07 -15.88 -8.56
CA GLN A 80 8.16 -16.41 -7.73
C GLN A 80 9.22 -15.35 -7.38
N PHE A 81 9.54 -14.46 -8.33
CA PHE A 81 10.49 -13.37 -8.11
C PHE A 81 9.90 -12.21 -7.29
N ALA A 82 8.69 -11.75 -7.61
CA ALA A 82 8.12 -10.51 -7.09
C ALA A 82 7.43 -10.68 -5.74
N CYS A 83 6.90 -11.87 -5.44
CA CYS A 83 6.10 -12.12 -4.24
C CYS A 83 6.83 -11.87 -2.90
N PRO A 84 8.13 -12.20 -2.75
CA PRO A 84 8.90 -11.82 -1.56
C PRO A 84 8.98 -10.30 -1.33
N TYR A 85 8.73 -9.49 -2.37
CA TYR A 85 8.77 -8.02 -2.32
C TYR A 85 7.39 -7.40 -2.52
N SER A 86 6.32 -8.19 -2.40
CA SER A 86 4.93 -7.76 -2.66
C SER A 86 4.52 -6.52 -1.88
N GLU A 87 4.99 -6.35 -0.64
CA GLU A 87 4.71 -5.15 0.17
C GLU A 87 5.28 -3.86 -0.45
N TYR A 88 6.44 -3.94 -1.11
CA TYR A 88 7.10 -2.79 -1.74
C TYR A 88 6.56 -2.54 -3.15
N VAL A 89 6.41 -3.60 -3.95
CA VAL A 89 5.99 -3.45 -5.36
C VAL A 89 4.52 -3.09 -5.51
N ASN A 90 3.69 -3.38 -4.51
CA ASN A 90 2.28 -2.96 -4.47
C ASN A 90 2.09 -1.56 -3.87
N ASP A 91 3.14 -0.90 -3.36
CA ASP A 91 3.06 0.49 -2.87
C ASP A 91 3.05 1.48 -4.05
N LEU A 92 1.85 1.98 -4.37
CA LEU A 92 1.64 2.96 -5.44
C LEU A 92 2.28 4.33 -5.15
N THR A 93 2.79 4.59 -3.96
CA THR A 93 3.48 5.84 -3.60
C THR A 93 4.99 5.82 -3.93
N THR A 94 5.55 4.63 -4.20
CA THR A 94 6.97 4.44 -4.53
C THR A 94 7.18 4.08 -6.01
N ASP A 95 8.43 4.14 -6.45
CA ASP A 95 8.87 3.70 -7.77
C ASP A 95 9.30 2.22 -7.81
N CYS A 96 9.10 1.45 -6.73
CA CYS A 96 9.56 0.07 -6.59
C CYS A 96 9.14 -0.83 -7.76
N ALA A 97 7.87 -0.78 -8.18
CA ALA A 97 7.39 -1.59 -9.30
C ALA A 97 8.11 -1.25 -10.62
N SER A 98 8.25 0.05 -10.93
CA SER A 98 8.92 0.51 -12.14
C SER A 98 10.40 0.12 -12.13
N THR A 99 11.08 0.30 -11.00
CA THR A 99 12.48 -0.08 -10.81
C THR A 99 12.67 -1.59 -10.96
N MET A 100 11.82 -2.39 -10.33
CA MET A 100 11.83 -3.85 -10.46
C MET A 100 11.71 -4.29 -11.93
N PHE A 101 10.71 -3.80 -12.65
CA PHE A 101 10.51 -4.18 -14.06
C PHE A 101 11.64 -3.70 -14.97
N SER A 102 12.24 -2.53 -14.70
CA SER A 102 13.43 -2.07 -15.44
C SER A 102 14.57 -3.07 -15.34
N TYR A 103 14.90 -3.56 -14.15
CA TYR A 103 15.96 -4.55 -13.98
C TYR A 103 15.58 -5.92 -14.54
N ILE A 104 14.33 -6.38 -14.36
CA ILE A 104 13.86 -7.62 -14.99
C ILE A 104 14.06 -7.57 -16.52
N ASN A 105 13.63 -6.47 -17.15
CA ASN A 105 13.74 -6.29 -18.60
C ASN A 105 15.21 -6.21 -19.05
N LEU A 106 16.07 -5.54 -18.27
CA LEU A 106 17.49 -5.42 -18.57
C LEU A 106 18.21 -6.77 -18.50
N HIS A 107 17.99 -7.56 -17.44
CA HIS A 107 18.65 -8.85 -17.26
C HIS A 107 18.13 -9.93 -18.21
N GLY A 108 16.82 -9.95 -18.48
CA GLY A 108 16.19 -10.93 -19.37
C GLY A 108 16.12 -10.52 -20.83
N LYS A 109 16.47 -9.27 -21.17
CA LYS A 109 16.29 -8.67 -22.51
C LYS A 109 14.84 -8.76 -22.98
N TYR A 110 13.90 -8.57 -22.07
CA TYR A 110 12.47 -8.66 -22.36
C TYR A 110 11.95 -7.40 -23.08
N PRO A 111 11.00 -7.54 -24.02
CA PRO A 111 10.34 -6.39 -24.61
C PRO A 111 9.52 -5.64 -23.55
N PRO A 112 9.45 -4.31 -23.64
CA PRO A 112 8.68 -3.50 -22.70
C PRO A 112 7.21 -3.91 -22.74
N GLY A 113 6.62 -4.08 -21.56
CA GLY A 113 5.21 -4.45 -21.42
C GLY A 113 4.90 -5.95 -21.53
N LEU A 114 5.90 -6.82 -21.76
CA LEU A 114 5.66 -8.28 -21.87
C LEU A 114 4.84 -8.84 -20.71
N PHE A 115 5.26 -8.57 -19.48
CA PHE A 115 4.56 -9.09 -18.31
C PHE A 115 3.18 -8.45 -18.11
N ALA A 116 2.99 -7.21 -18.55
CA ALA A 116 1.68 -6.56 -18.50
C ALA A 116 0.71 -7.13 -19.55
N SER A 117 1.20 -7.60 -20.69
CA SER A 117 0.37 -8.23 -21.72
C SER A 117 0.05 -9.69 -21.40
N GLU A 118 1.05 -10.45 -20.92
CA GLU A 118 0.91 -11.89 -20.68
C GLU A 118 0.27 -12.20 -19.32
N CYS A 119 0.55 -11.41 -18.28
CA CYS A 119 0.16 -11.71 -16.91
C CYS A 119 -1.05 -10.91 -16.46
N ASN A 120 -2.21 -11.32 -16.97
CA ASN A 120 -3.50 -10.86 -16.47
C ASN A 120 -3.88 -11.72 -15.26
N GLY A 121 -3.67 -11.18 -14.06
CA GLY A 121 -4.18 -11.79 -12.83
C GLY A 121 -5.71 -11.70 -12.72
N ASP A 122 -6.24 -12.07 -11.56
CA ASP A 122 -7.66 -11.93 -11.26
C ASP A 122 -7.98 -10.51 -10.75
N LYS A 123 -9.19 -10.29 -10.24
CA LYS A 123 -9.62 -9.01 -9.65
C LYS A 123 -8.72 -8.50 -8.51
N ASN A 124 -7.95 -9.40 -7.90
CA ASN A 124 -7.03 -9.10 -6.81
C ASN A 124 -5.57 -8.94 -7.28
N GLY A 125 -5.32 -8.99 -8.60
CA GLY A 125 -3.98 -8.98 -9.19
C GLY A 125 -3.43 -10.38 -9.42
N LEU A 126 -2.12 -10.47 -9.65
CA LEU A 126 -1.42 -11.74 -9.84
C LEU A 126 -1.26 -12.42 -8.47
N PRO A 127 -1.83 -13.62 -8.26
CA PRO A 127 -1.75 -14.28 -6.96
C PRO A 127 -0.31 -14.72 -6.68
N CYS A 128 0.14 -14.48 -5.45
CA CYS A 128 1.37 -15.06 -4.97
C CYS A 128 1.13 -16.51 -4.54
N PRO A 129 2.01 -17.46 -4.89
CA PRO A 129 1.90 -18.81 -4.35
C PRO A 129 1.98 -18.74 -2.83
N ASP A 130 1.13 -19.50 -2.14
CA ASP A 130 1.20 -19.66 -0.69
C ASP A 130 2.65 -20.04 -0.37
N SER A 131 3.34 -19.14 0.34
CA SER A 131 4.73 -19.37 0.74
C SER A 131 4.76 -20.72 1.43
N ALA A 132 5.40 -21.73 0.81
CA ALA A 132 5.74 -22.95 1.51
C ALA A 132 6.52 -22.47 2.73
N GLN A 133 5.88 -22.60 3.89
CA GLN A 133 6.26 -21.94 5.12
C GLN A 133 7.75 -22.16 5.34
N SER A 134 8.50 -21.06 5.47
CA SER A 134 9.74 -21.13 6.23
C SER A 134 9.33 -21.62 7.62
N GLU A 135 9.74 -22.84 7.97
CA GLU A 135 9.53 -23.39 9.31
C GLU A 135 10.13 -22.43 10.35
N SER A 136 9.29 -21.58 10.94
CA SER A 136 9.39 -21.20 12.34
C SER A 136 8.14 -20.45 12.80
N ALA A 137 7.68 -20.83 14.00
CA ALA A 137 6.58 -20.29 14.78
C ALA A 137 5.16 -20.64 14.30
N ASN A 138 4.77 -21.88 14.65
CA ASN A 138 3.43 -22.17 15.15
C ASN A 138 3.00 -21.10 16.17
N ALA A 139 2.05 -20.24 15.80
CA ALA A 139 1.32 -19.40 16.74
C ALA A 139 -0.17 -19.51 16.43
N ASN A 140 -0.84 -20.23 17.32
CA ASN A 140 -2.26 -20.51 17.33
C ASN A 140 -3.10 -19.24 17.10
N ASN A 141 -4.18 -19.41 16.34
CA ASN A 141 -5.32 -18.50 16.31
C ASN A 141 -5.76 -18.15 17.74
N SER A 142 -5.45 -16.94 18.19
CA SER A 142 -6.12 -16.34 19.33
C SER A 142 -6.72 -15.01 18.91
N HIS A 143 -8.03 -15.04 18.75
CA HIS A 143 -8.95 -13.91 18.77
C HIS A 143 -8.38 -12.75 19.61
N MET A 144 -8.02 -11.64 18.95
CA MET A 144 -7.54 -10.43 19.62
C MET A 144 -8.70 -9.83 20.42
N SER A 145 -8.88 -10.31 21.66
CA SER A 145 -9.76 -9.72 22.64
C SER A 145 -9.05 -8.50 23.22
N CYS A 146 -9.61 -7.32 22.95
CA CYS A 146 -9.21 -6.06 23.56
C CYS A 146 -9.45 -6.15 25.08
N ARG A 147 -8.44 -6.59 25.82
CA ARG A 147 -8.42 -6.53 27.29
C ARG A 147 -7.93 -5.13 27.68
N LEU A 148 -8.83 -4.17 27.81
CA LEU A 148 -8.54 -2.92 28.52
C LEU A 148 -8.21 -3.28 29.98
N SER A 149 -6.96 -3.05 30.38
CA SER A 149 -6.52 -3.25 31.76
C SER A 149 -7.29 -2.32 32.70
N PRO A 150 -7.87 -2.80 33.82
CA PRO A 150 -8.61 -1.96 34.78
C PRO A 150 -7.73 -0.87 35.41
N ILE A 151 -6.40 -0.99 35.30
CA ILE A 151 -5.42 -0.04 35.82
C ILE A 151 -5.52 1.32 35.08
N LEU A 152 -5.85 1.32 33.78
CA LEU A 152 -5.89 2.56 32.99
C LEU A 152 -7.13 3.43 33.31
N MET A 153 -8.22 2.81 33.77
CA MET A 153 -9.46 3.51 34.17
C MET A 153 -9.30 4.26 35.50
N ILE A 154 -8.47 3.72 36.41
CA ILE A 154 -8.22 4.38 37.69
C ILE A 154 -7.31 5.59 37.47
N ALA A 155 -6.26 5.46 36.64
CA ALA A 155 -5.32 6.53 36.32
C ALA A 155 -5.98 7.83 35.83
N THR A 156 -6.98 7.73 34.96
CA THR A 156 -7.68 8.89 34.39
C THR A 156 -8.62 9.56 35.39
N ALA A 157 -9.28 8.78 36.26
CA ALA A 157 -10.18 9.32 37.27
C ALA A 157 -9.43 10.11 38.36
N ILE A 158 -8.26 9.62 38.80
CA ILE A 158 -7.49 10.32 39.85
C ILE A 158 -6.93 11.64 39.31
N MET A 159 -6.42 11.65 38.07
CA MET A 159 -5.90 12.87 37.43
C MET A 159 -6.99 13.93 37.21
N GLY A 160 -8.19 13.51 36.82
CA GLY A 160 -9.34 14.43 36.69
C GLY A 160 -9.78 15.01 38.04
N PHE A 161 -9.79 14.19 39.10
CA PHE A 161 -10.14 14.66 40.44
C PHE A 161 -9.09 15.61 41.03
N LEU A 162 -7.81 15.39 40.75
CA LEU A 162 -6.71 16.25 41.21
C LEU A 162 -6.73 17.64 40.55
N LEU A 163 -7.12 17.72 39.27
CA LEU A 163 -7.29 18.98 38.54
C LEU A 163 -8.51 19.79 38.98
N LEU A 164 -9.50 19.15 39.61
CA LEU A 164 -10.70 19.80 40.16
C LEU A 164 -10.47 20.39 41.57
N LEU A 165 -9.39 19.97 42.24
CA LEU A 165 -9.03 20.40 43.59
C LEU A 165 -7.86 21.40 43.63
N LEU A 166 -7.24 21.69 42.48
CA LEU A 166 -6.22 22.72 42.30
C LEU A 166 -6.85 24.00 41.75
#